data_AF-A0A7W0YGC3-F1
#
_entry.id   AF-A0A7W0YGC3-F1
#
_cell.length_a   1.000
_cell.length_b   1.000
_cell.length_c   1.000
_cell.angle_alpha   90.00
_cell.angle_beta   90.00
_cell.angle_gamma   90.00
#
_symmetry.space_group_name_H-M   'P 1'
#
loop_
_entity.id
_entity.type
_entity.pdbx_description
1 polymer ?
#
loop_
_entity_poly.entity_id
_entity_poly.type
_entity_poly.pdbx_seq_one_letter_code
_entity_poly.pdbx_strand_id
1 'polypeptide(L)'
;MDRLQKERLRKGLGIAFLLLTLPTIAYASAEVSSGPALTPRPSRPPLVSYTPPVGDPLVEQTLRNELTLARHREHLIEEAQRKHRAWVRKQRHIEWVREQQAKKAAAAARAAELRQRAAAEAAAQEAAEEATQATVQQPSYTPAPVPASSGADWYAIAACESGGNWSINTGNGFWGGLQFTPQTWFAYGGGPFSGSGPFPYSATTQIAVAERVLDGQGPNAWPNCFQWL
;
A
#
# COMPACT_ATOMS: atom_id res chain seq x y z
N MET A 1 19.73 -19.30 -6.71
CA MET A 1 18.31 -19.52 -6.30
C MET A 1 18.25 -19.63 -4.79
N ASP A 2 17.61 -18.65 -4.16
CA ASP A 2 17.60 -18.45 -2.71
C ASP A 2 16.72 -19.49 -1.97
N ARG A 3 17.04 -19.80 -0.70
CA ARG A 3 16.33 -20.78 0.14
C ARG A 3 14.84 -20.48 0.23
N LEU A 4 14.47 -19.20 0.21
CA LEU A 4 13.08 -18.76 0.25
C LEU A 4 12.31 -19.10 -1.04
N GLN A 5 12.97 -19.14 -2.21
CA GLN A 5 12.35 -19.61 -3.45
C GLN A 5 12.13 -21.13 -3.44
N LYS A 6 13.07 -21.91 -2.89
CA LYS A 6 12.90 -23.37 -2.72
C LYS A 6 11.76 -23.70 -1.75
N GLU A 7 11.55 -22.91 -0.71
CA GLU A 7 10.47 -23.12 0.25
C GLU A 7 9.09 -22.70 -0.28
N ARG A 8 9.03 -21.65 -1.11
CA ARG A 8 7.80 -21.25 -1.81
C ARG A 8 7.37 -22.27 -2.88
N LEU A 9 8.33 -22.85 -3.61
CA LEU A 9 8.06 -23.91 -4.58
C LEU A 9 7.55 -25.20 -3.93
N ARG A 10 8.07 -25.59 -2.75
CA ARG A 10 7.59 -26.78 -2.03
C ARG A 10 6.20 -26.62 -1.41
N LYS A 11 5.78 -25.39 -1.07
CA LYS A 11 4.53 -25.15 -0.31
C LYS A 11 3.36 -24.68 -1.16
N GLY A 12 3.60 -24.17 -2.38
CA GLY A 12 2.54 -23.56 -3.22
C GLY A 12 2.38 -24.13 -4.63
N LEU A 13 3.30 -24.97 -5.11
CA LEU A 13 3.33 -25.41 -6.51
C LEU A 13 2.94 -26.88 -6.64
N GLY A 14 1.65 -27.18 -6.50
CA GLY A 14 1.15 -28.55 -6.72
C GLY A 14 -0.29 -28.64 -7.21
N ILE A 15 -1.14 -27.66 -6.89
CA ILE A 15 -2.58 -27.76 -7.20
C ILE A 15 -3.12 -26.49 -7.91
N ALA A 16 -2.52 -25.31 -7.70
CA ALA A 16 -3.06 -24.07 -8.26
C ALA A 16 -2.55 -23.70 -9.67
N PHE A 17 -1.42 -24.24 -10.13
CA PHE A 17 -0.83 -23.84 -11.43
C PHE A 17 -1.37 -24.63 -12.63
N LEU A 18 -2.09 -25.74 -12.41
CA LEU A 18 -2.63 -26.58 -13.49
C LEU A 18 -4.06 -26.19 -13.92
N LEU A 19 -4.70 -25.21 -13.25
CA LEU A 19 -6.07 -24.78 -13.55
C LEU A 19 -6.19 -23.34 -14.09
N LEU A 20 -5.09 -22.60 -14.24
CA LEU A 20 -5.13 -21.17 -14.66
C LEU A 20 -4.45 -20.88 -16.02
N THR A 21 -4.07 -21.89 -16.79
CA THR A 21 -3.49 -21.71 -18.14
C THR A 21 -4.25 -22.48 -19.23
N LEU A 22 -5.57 -22.64 -19.08
CA LEU A 22 -6.43 -22.97 -20.22
C LEU A 22 -6.99 -21.66 -20.77
N PRO A 23 -6.55 -21.21 -21.97
CA PRO A 23 -7.27 -20.15 -22.64
C PRO A 23 -8.66 -20.66 -22.98
N THR A 24 -9.68 -19.87 -22.65
CA THR A 24 -10.99 -19.89 -23.31
C THR A 24 -10.78 -19.81 -24.80
N ILE A 25 -10.75 -20.96 -25.48
CA ILE A 25 -10.85 -20.99 -26.94
C ILE A 25 -12.30 -20.67 -27.26
N ALA A 26 -12.45 -19.47 -27.80
CA ALA A 26 -13.65 -18.96 -28.41
C ALA A 26 -14.22 -19.98 -29.41
N TYR A 27 -15.53 -20.11 -29.35
CA TYR A 27 -16.37 -20.63 -30.41
C TYR A 27 -16.03 -19.90 -31.72
N ALA A 28 -15.29 -20.55 -32.62
CA ALA A 28 -15.05 -20.07 -33.97
C ALA A 28 -15.55 -21.14 -34.94
N SER A 29 -16.78 -20.93 -35.43
CA SER A 29 -17.28 -21.59 -36.63
C SER A 29 -16.49 -21.10 -37.83
N ALA A 30 -15.71 -21.96 -38.49
CA ALA A 30 -15.33 -21.78 -39.88
C ALA A 30 -14.77 -23.08 -40.48
N GLU A 31 -15.47 -23.53 -41.52
CA GLU A 31 -14.94 -24.13 -42.75
C GLU A 31 -14.29 -25.53 -42.67
N VAL A 32 -15.12 -26.49 -43.12
CA VAL A 32 -14.69 -27.74 -43.76
C VAL A 32 -13.70 -27.43 -44.87
N SER A 33 -12.41 -27.57 -44.57
CA SER A 33 -11.33 -27.62 -45.55
C SER A 33 -10.97 -29.08 -45.81
N SER A 34 -11.25 -29.53 -47.02
CA SER A 34 -11.02 -30.88 -47.52
C SER A 34 -9.52 -31.21 -47.54
N GLY A 35 -9.04 -31.92 -46.52
CA GLY A 35 -7.72 -32.57 -46.53
C GLY A 35 -7.67 -33.77 -47.49
N PRO A 36 -6.48 -34.17 -47.98
CA PRO A 36 -6.36 -35.24 -48.97
C PRO A 36 -6.80 -36.60 -48.41
N ALA A 37 -7.40 -37.40 -49.30
CA ALA A 37 -8.03 -38.68 -49.02
C ALA A 37 -7.20 -39.59 -48.09
N LEU A 38 -7.75 -39.85 -46.91
CA LEU A 38 -7.26 -40.89 -46.00
C LEU A 38 -7.27 -42.23 -46.74
N THR A 39 -6.14 -42.93 -46.75
CA THR A 39 -6.06 -44.32 -47.20
C THR A 39 -7.09 -45.17 -46.45
N PRO A 40 -7.77 -46.13 -47.11
CA PRO A 40 -8.74 -46.97 -46.44
C PRO A 40 -8.09 -47.70 -45.27
N ARG A 41 -8.61 -47.44 -44.07
CA ARG A 41 -8.22 -48.12 -42.83
C ARG A 41 -8.42 -49.63 -43.04
N PRO A 42 -7.45 -50.50 -42.70
CA PRO A 42 -7.65 -51.94 -42.82
C PRO A 42 -8.89 -52.34 -42.03
N SER A 43 -9.73 -53.15 -42.66
CA SER A 43 -10.95 -53.72 -42.08
C SER A 43 -10.64 -54.26 -40.69
N ARG A 44 -11.29 -53.71 -39.65
CA ARG A 44 -11.17 -54.22 -38.29
C ARG A 44 -11.52 -55.72 -38.35
N PRO A 45 -10.64 -56.64 -37.92
CA PRO A 45 -10.99 -58.06 -37.91
C PRO A 45 -12.29 -58.22 -37.10
N PRO A 46 -13.15 -59.19 -37.44
CA PRO A 46 -14.38 -59.41 -36.72
C PRO A 46 -14.04 -59.56 -35.24
N LEU A 47 -14.75 -58.80 -34.39
CA LEU A 47 -14.64 -58.96 -32.94
C LEU A 47 -15.09 -60.38 -32.64
N VAL A 48 -14.13 -61.28 -32.41
CA VAL A 48 -14.42 -62.58 -31.82
C VAL A 48 -15.02 -62.26 -30.46
N SER A 49 -16.32 -62.50 -30.31
CA SER A 49 -17.03 -62.38 -29.05
C SER A 49 -16.49 -63.46 -28.12
N TYR A 50 -15.38 -63.18 -27.45
CA TYR A 50 -14.90 -63.99 -26.36
C TYR A 50 -15.82 -63.71 -25.16
N THR A 51 -16.86 -64.52 -24.99
CA THR A 51 -17.58 -64.61 -23.73
C THR A 51 -16.77 -65.53 -22.83
N PRO A 52 -16.04 -65.01 -21.83
CA PRO A 52 -15.31 -65.86 -20.90
C PRO A 52 -16.31 -66.82 -20.23
N PRO A 53 -15.91 -68.08 -19.97
CA PRO A 53 -16.76 -69.00 -19.24
C PRO A 53 -17.07 -68.44 -17.85
N VAL A 54 -18.33 -68.57 -17.43
CA VAL A 54 -18.77 -68.18 -16.09
C VAL A 54 -17.97 -69.01 -15.07
N GLY A 55 -17.22 -68.34 -14.20
CA GLY A 55 -16.39 -68.99 -13.18
C GLY A 55 -14.90 -69.14 -13.50
N ASP A 56 -14.37 -68.44 -14.52
CA ASP A 56 -12.92 -68.38 -14.75
C ASP A 56 -12.19 -67.74 -13.53
N PRO A 57 -11.32 -68.48 -12.83
CA PRO A 57 -10.66 -67.99 -11.62
C PRO A 57 -9.73 -66.80 -11.89
N LEU A 58 -9.18 -66.68 -13.10
CA LEU A 58 -8.30 -65.57 -13.47
C LEU A 58 -9.08 -64.27 -13.65
N VAL A 59 -10.28 -64.34 -14.24
CA VAL A 59 -11.21 -63.21 -14.37
C VAL A 59 -11.65 -62.74 -12.98
N GLU A 60 -12.01 -63.68 -12.10
CA GLU A 60 -12.43 -63.36 -10.73
C GLU A 60 -11.28 -62.74 -9.91
N GLN A 61 -10.05 -63.24 -10.05
CA GLN A 61 -8.88 -62.66 -9.40
C GLN A 61 -8.58 -61.24 -9.91
N THR A 62 -8.71 -61.01 -11.22
CA THR A 62 -8.52 -59.68 -11.82
C THR A 62 -9.55 -58.68 -11.28
N LEU A 63 -10.83 -59.08 -11.21
CA LEU A 63 -11.88 -58.24 -10.64
C LEU A 63 -11.63 -57.92 -9.16
N ARG A 64 -11.13 -58.88 -8.36
CA ARG A 64 -10.72 -58.64 -6.96
C ARG A 64 -9.59 -57.62 -6.85
N ASN A 65 -8.59 -57.71 -7.72
CA ASN A 65 -7.46 -56.78 -7.74
C ASN A 65 -7.92 -55.37 -8.13
N GLU A 66 -8.72 -55.24 -9.19
CA GLU A 66 -9.26 -53.96 -9.64
C GLU A 66 -10.15 -53.30 -8.57
N LEU A 67 -11.00 -54.08 -7.90
CA LEU A 67 -11.83 -53.57 -6.80
C LEU A 67 -10.97 -53.09 -5.62
N THR A 68 -9.88 -53.80 -5.32
CA THR A 68 -8.93 -53.39 -4.27
C THR A 68 -8.23 -52.08 -4.63
N LEU A 69 -7.79 -51.94 -5.88
CA LEU A 69 -7.18 -50.71 -6.40
C LEU A 69 -8.17 -49.54 -6.40
N ALA A 70 -9.43 -49.78 -6.77
CA ALA A 70 -10.48 -48.77 -6.74
C ALA A 70 -10.72 -48.24 -5.31
N ARG A 71 -10.90 -49.14 -4.33
CA ARG A 71 -11.05 -48.75 -2.91
C ARG A 71 -9.84 -48.01 -2.37
N HIS A 72 -8.63 -48.42 -2.75
CA HIS A 72 -7.42 -47.72 -2.33
C HIS A 72 -7.36 -46.30 -2.90
N ARG A 73 -7.73 -46.12 -4.18
CA ARG A 73 -7.81 -44.79 -4.81
C ARG A 73 -8.83 -43.89 -4.11
N GLU A 74 -10.02 -44.40 -3.79
CA GLU A 74 -11.02 -43.66 -3.03
C GLU A 74 -10.49 -43.22 -1.65
N HIS A 75 -9.85 -44.15 -0.93
CA HIS A 75 -9.24 -43.84 0.36
C HIS A 75 -8.20 -42.71 0.27
N LEU A 76 -7.34 -42.72 -0.74
CA LEU A 76 -6.35 -41.66 -0.96
C LEU A 76 -7.00 -40.30 -1.26
N ILE A 77 -8.11 -40.29 -2.01
CA ILE A 77 -8.87 -39.05 -2.27
C ILE A 77 -9.45 -38.51 -0.96
N GLU A 78 -10.05 -39.37 -0.14
CA GLU A 78 -10.57 -38.95 1.16
C GLU A 78 -9.49 -38.45 2.11
N GLU A 79 -8.34 -39.14 2.18
CA GLU A 79 -7.15 -38.71 2.91
C GLU A 79 -6.71 -37.29 2.51
N ALA A 80 -6.60 -37.05 1.20
CA ALA A 80 -6.20 -35.78 0.65
C ALA A 80 -7.21 -34.68 1.00
N GLN A 81 -8.52 -34.96 0.86
CA GLN A 81 -9.57 -34.03 1.24
C GLN A 81 -9.59 -33.75 2.74
N ARG A 82 -9.36 -34.75 3.61
CA ARG A 82 -9.24 -34.56 5.07
C ARG A 82 -8.08 -33.61 5.40
N LYS A 83 -6.90 -33.85 4.83
CA LYS A 83 -5.72 -33.00 5.00
C LYS A 83 -5.97 -31.59 4.48
N HIS A 84 -6.61 -31.45 3.32
CA HIS A 84 -6.99 -30.16 2.76
C HIS A 84 -7.94 -29.39 3.69
N ARG A 85 -9.03 -30.02 4.17
CA ARG A 85 -9.95 -29.39 5.14
C ARG A 85 -9.25 -28.96 6.43
N ALA A 86 -8.34 -29.77 6.95
CA ALA A 86 -7.54 -29.43 8.13
C ALA A 86 -6.62 -28.23 7.86
N TRP A 87 -5.96 -28.21 6.70
CA TRP A 87 -5.12 -27.09 6.27
C TRP A 87 -5.94 -25.80 6.12
N VAL A 88 -7.12 -25.86 5.47
CA VAL A 88 -8.01 -24.69 5.33
C VAL A 88 -8.45 -24.15 6.69
N ARG A 89 -8.83 -25.02 7.64
CA ARG A 89 -9.16 -24.60 9.00
C ARG A 89 -7.99 -23.86 9.67
N LYS A 90 -6.77 -24.36 9.50
CA LYS A 90 -5.57 -23.73 10.04
C LYS A 90 -5.32 -22.35 9.41
N GLN A 91 -5.50 -22.20 8.10
CA GLN A 91 -5.35 -20.90 7.42
C GLN A 91 -6.38 -19.88 7.91
N ARG A 92 -7.66 -20.26 8.00
CA ARG A 92 -8.70 -19.39 8.55
C ARG A 92 -8.41 -18.95 9.98
N HIS A 93 -7.84 -19.82 10.80
CA HIS A 93 -7.43 -19.43 12.15
C HIS A 93 -6.32 -18.38 12.13
N ILE A 94 -5.32 -18.52 11.25
CA ILE A 94 -4.24 -17.51 11.09
C ILE A 94 -4.82 -16.18 10.63
N GLU A 95 -5.73 -16.18 9.65
CA GLU A 95 -6.42 -14.98 9.18
C GLU A 95 -7.24 -14.33 10.29
N TRP A 96 -8.03 -15.12 11.02
CA TRP A 96 -8.78 -14.65 12.19
C TRP A 96 -7.87 -14.01 13.24
N VAL A 97 -6.72 -14.62 13.56
CA VAL A 97 -5.75 -14.01 14.50
C VAL A 97 -5.24 -12.68 13.98
N ARG A 98 -4.89 -12.58 12.69
CA ARG A 98 -4.44 -11.32 12.06
C ARG A 98 -5.52 -10.24 12.12
N GLU A 99 -6.77 -10.59 11.85
CA GLU A 99 -7.90 -9.66 11.98
C GLU A 99 -8.07 -9.16 13.42
N GLN A 100 -7.96 -10.04 14.41
CA GLN A 100 -8.03 -9.65 15.82
C GLN A 100 -6.88 -8.73 16.21
N GLN A 101 -5.67 -9.01 15.74
CA GLN A 101 -4.51 -8.14 15.96
C GLN A 101 -4.71 -6.77 15.30
N ALA A 102 -5.21 -6.73 14.06
CA ALA A 102 -5.51 -5.48 13.36
C ALA A 102 -6.58 -4.65 14.09
N LYS A 103 -7.67 -5.27 14.57
CA LYS A 103 -8.72 -4.60 15.36
C LYS A 103 -8.15 -4.00 16.64
N LYS A 104 -7.32 -4.75 17.37
CA LYS A 104 -6.65 -4.26 18.59
C LYS A 104 -5.68 -3.11 18.29
N ALA A 105 -4.89 -3.22 17.23
CA ALA A 105 -3.97 -2.16 16.81
C ALA A 105 -4.73 -0.87 16.42
N ALA A 106 -5.84 -0.99 15.69
CA ALA A 106 -6.68 0.15 15.34
C ALA A 106 -7.31 0.82 16.58
N ALA A 107 -7.76 0.02 17.56
CA ALA A 107 -8.27 0.57 18.82
C ALA A 107 -7.16 1.28 19.62
N ALA A 108 -5.96 0.71 19.66
CA ALA A 108 -4.81 1.33 20.32
C ALA A 108 -4.40 2.64 19.64
N ALA A 109 -4.39 2.70 18.30
CA ALA A 109 -4.10 3.91 17.54
C ALA A 109 -5.13 5.02 17.83
N ARG A 110 -6.43 4.70 17.83
CA ARG A 110 -7.49 5.65 18.20
C ARG A 110 -7.31 6.17 19.63
N ALA A 111 -6.95 5.28 20.57
CA ALA A 111 -6.69 5.69 21.95
C ALA A 111 -5.42 6.56 22.08
N ALA A 112 -4.41 6.35 21.24
CA ALA A 112 -3.22 7.22 21.20
C ALA A 112 -3.56 8.61 20.65
N GLU A 113 -4.36 8.69 19.58
CA GLU A 113 -4.82 9.96 19.02
C GLU A 113 -5.63 10.77 20.04
N LEU A 114 -6.56 10.13 20.76
CA LEU A 114 -7.32 10.80 21.82
C LEU A 114 -6.42 11.33 22.95
N ARG A 115 -5.36 10.59 23.32
CA ARG A 115 -4.38 11.07 24.29
C ARG A 115 -3.59 12.27 23.78
N GLN A 116 -3.19 12.27 22.51
CA GLN A 116 -2.51 13.41 21.89
C GLN A 116 -3.41 14.65 21.85
N ARG A 117 -4.69 14.49 21.51
CA ARG A 117 -5.66 15.59 21.53
C ARG A 117 -5.87 16.14 22.94
N ALA A 118 -6.07 15.27 23.93
CA ALA A 118 -6.22 15.70 25.32
C ALA A 118 -4.96 16.41 25.85
N ALA A 119 -3.76 15.92 25.48
CA ALA A 119 -2.51 16.58 25.84
C ALA A 119 -2.35 17.95 25.16
N ALA A 120 -2.78 18.08 23.89
CA ALA A 120 -2.77 19.36 23.19
C ALA A 120 -3.78 20.35 23.79
N GLU A 121 -4.97 19.89 24.19
CA GLU A 121 -5.96 20.71 24.89
C GLU A 121 -5.45 21.17 26.26
N ALA A 122 -4.80 20.28 27.02
CA ALA A 122 -4.17 20.65 28.30
C ALA A 122 -3.05 21.70 28.11
N ALA A 123 -2.16 21.49 27.13
CA ALA A 123 -1.11 22.47 26.80
C ALA A 123 -1.68 23.82 26.34
N ALA A 124 -2.81 23.81 25.61
CA ALA A 124 -3.49 25.05 25.20
C ALA A 124 -4.13 25.78 26.40
N GLN A 125 -4.65 25.05 27.39
CA GLN A 125 -5.14 25.63 28.64
C GLN A 125 -4.02 26.26 29.46
N GLU A 126 -2.87 25.57 29.60
CA GLU A 126 -1.68 26.11 30.28
C GLU A 126 -1.16 27.39 29.58
N ALA A 127 -1.09 27.41 28.25
CA ALA A 127 -0.67 28.58 27.49
C ALA A 127 -1.67 29.77 27.62
N ALA A 128 -2.97 29.48 27.76
CA ALA A 128 -3.98 30.51 27.99
C ALA A 128 -3.86 31.13 29.39
N GLU A 129 -3.55 30.33 30.41
CA GLU A 129 -3.30 30.85 31.78
C GLU A 129 -2.05 31.75 31.82
N GLU A 130 -0.97 31.38 31.12
CA GLU A 130 0.25 32.20 31.01
C GLU A 130 -0.03 33.55 30.30
N ALA A 131 -0.81 33.54 29.21
CA ALA A 131 -1.21 34.77 28.52
C ALA A 131 -2.05 35.71 29.39
N THR A 132 -2.80 35.18 30.36
CA THR A 132 -3.62 35.99 31.26
C THR A 132 -2.77 36.71 32.32
N GLN A 133 -1.65 36.12 32.75
CA GLN A 133 -0.72 36.74 33.71
C GLN A 133 0.16 37.84 33.10
N ALA A 134 0.41 37.79 31.79
CA ALA A 134 1.18 38.81 31.07
C ALA A 134 0.46 40.17 30.93
N THR A 135 -0.83 40.28 31.25
CA THR A 135 -1.62 41.52 31.06
C THR A 135 -1.39 42.57 32.18
N VAL A 136 -0.71 42.23 33.29
CA VAL A 136 -0.47 43.19 34.39
C VAL A 136 0.81 44.03 34.18
N GLN A 137 1.67 43.70 33.22
CA GLN A 137 2.88 44.47 32.90
C GLN A 137 2.90 44.90 31.44
N GLN A 138 2.10 45.89 31.06
CA GLN A 138 2.42 46.70 29.88
C GLN A 138 3.39 47.83 30.30
N PRO A 139 4.70 47.73 30.05
CA PRO A 139 5.50 48.94 29.86
C PRO A 139 5.06 49.60 28.55
N SER A 140 4.82 50.90 28.59
CA SER A 140 4.64 51.73 27.41
C SER A 140 5.85 51.58 26.48
N TYR A 141 5.66 50.90 25.35
CA TYR A 141 6.74 50.68 24.37
C TYR A 141 7.02 51.98 23.63
N THR A 142 8.10 52.65 24.00
CA THR A 142 8.88 53.47 23.07
C THR A 142 9.65 52.48 22.19
N PRO A 143 9.61 52.57 20.85
CA PRO A 143 10.35 51.63 20.02
C PRO A 143 11.86 51.83 20.23
N ALA A 144 12.44 50.95 21.05
CA ALA A 144 13.88 50.77 21.12
C ALA A 144 14.35 49.97 19.89
N PRO A 145 15.53 50.25 19.32
CA PRO A 145 16.08 49.45 18.25
C PRO A 145 16.35 48.03 18.76
N VAL A 146 15.74 47.02 18.13
CA VAL A 146 16.03 45.62 18.43
C VAL A 146 17.46 45.29 17.96
N PRO A 147 18.28 44.61 18.77
CA PRO A 147 19.60 44.18 18.35
C PRO A 147 19.46 43.15 17.23
N ALA A 148 20.16 43.36 16.12
CA ALA A 148 20.23 42.43 15.01
C ALA A 148 20.70 41.05 15.52
N SER A 149 19.78 40.08 15.53
CA SER A 149 20.13 38.67 15.44
C SER A 149 20.96 38.52 14.16
N SER A 150 22.10 37.84 14.23
CA SER A 150 23.03 37.66 13.11
C SER A 150 22.50 36.69 12.03
N GLY A 151 21.19 36.68 11.78
CA GLY A 151 20.51 35.81 10.83
C GLY A 151 19.15 36.38 10.42
N ALA A 152 18.61 35.85 9.32
CA ALA A 152 17.39 36.30 8.66
C ALA A 152 16.16 36.35 9.59
N ASP A 153 15.44 37.47 9.60
CA ASP A 153 14.13 37.59 10.25
C ASP A 153 13.02 37.16 9.28
N TRP A 154 12.78 35.86 9.25
CA TRP A 154 11.77 35.25 8.38
C TRP A 154 10.33 35.70 8.67
N TYR A 155 10.04 36.16 9.89
CA TYR A 155 8.71 36.67 10.21
C TYR A 155 8.51 38.07 9.65
N ALA A 156 9.54 38.93 9.66
CA ALA A 156 9.52 40.22 8.98
C ALA A 156 9.43 40.05 7.45
N ILE A 157 10.12 39.07 6.88
CA ILE A 157 9.99 38.74 5.45
C ILE A 157 8.58 38.26 5.13
N ALA A 158 8.01 37.34 5.92
CA ALA A 158 6.63 36.89 5.72
C ALA A 158 5.60 38.02 5.88
N ALA A 159 5.84 38.98 6.79
CA ALA A 159 5.01 40.18 6.91
C ALA A 159 5.04 41.04 5.64
N CYS A 160 6.21 41.16 5.02
CA CYS A 160 6.39 41.87 3.76
C CYS A 160 5.80 41.12 2.55
N GLU A 161 5.98 39.80 2.49
CA GLU A 161 5.61 38.95 1.35
C GLU A 161 4.12 38.55 1.33
N SER A 162 3.54 38.26 2.49
CA SER A 162 2.17 37.74 2.59
C SER A 162 1.29 38.45 3.62
N GLY A 163 1.77 39.54 4.22
CA GLY A 163 1.12 40.16 5.38
C GLY A 163 1.18 39.30 6.65
N GLY A 164 2.10 38.31 6.69
CA GLY A 164 2.29 37.41 7.84
C GLY A 164 1.38 36.18 7.82
N ASN A 165 0.64 35.94 6.74
CA ASN A 165 -0.22 34.78 6.60
C ASN A 165 0.57 33.58 6.05
N TRP A 166 0.94 32.65 6.94
CA TRP A 166 1.71 31.45 6.59
C TRP A 166 0.92 30.37 5.83
N SER A 167 -0.40 30.45 5.83
CA SER A 167 -1.29 29.51 5.15
C SER A 167 -1.90 30.11 3.88
N ILE A 168 -1.37 31.25 3.41
CA ILE A 168 -1.92 31.94 2.25
C ILE A 168 -1.81 31.06 0.99
N ASN A 169 -2.90 31.00 0.24
CA ASN A 169 -2.95 30.42 -1.09
C ASN A 169 -4.02 31.17 -1.88
N THR A 170 -3.61 32.22 -2.58
CA THR A 170 -4.50 33.09 -3.38
C THR A 170 -4.71 32.58 -4.80
N GLY A 171 -4.06 31.48 -5.19
CA GLY A 171 -4.10 30.97 -6.57
C GLY A 171 -3.21 31.74 -7.55
N ASN A 172 -2.33 32.62 -7.08
CA ASN A 172 -1.38 33.38 -7.89
C ASN A 172 -0.10 32.59 -8.28
N GLY A 173 -0.01 31.31 -7.90
CA GLY A 173 1.16 30.46 -8.14
C GLY A 173 2.24 30.49 -7.04
N PHE A 174 2.05 31.29 -5.99
CA PHE A 174 2.95 31.40 -4.83
C PHE A 174 2.22 31.03 -3.54
N TRP A 175 2.88 30.23 -2.70
CA TRP A 175 2.22 29.60 -1.56
C TRP A 175 2.94 29.91 -0.25
N GLY A 176 2.16 30.03 0.83
CA GLY A 176 2.66 30.20 2.19
C GLY A 176 3.22 31.59 2.49
N GLY A 177 3.74 31.75 3.70
CA GLY A 177 4.15 33.04 4.23
C GLY A 177 5.32 33.67 3.48
N LEU A 178 6.19 32.83 2.92
CA LEU A 178 7.38 33.26 2.18
C LEU A 178 7.19 33.20 0.66
N GLN A 179 5.95 33.01 0.19
CA GLN A 179 5.58 33.05 -1.21
C GLN A 179 6.44 32.12 -2.09
N PHE A 180 6.52 30.84 -1.74
CA PHE A 180 7.29 29.88 -2.54
C PHE A 180 6.58 29.51 -3.84
N THR A 181 7.33 29.36 -4.93
CA THR A 181 6.85 28.62 -6.11
C THR A 181 6.95 27.11 -5.86
N PRO A 182 6.10 26.28 -6.49
CA PRO A 182 6.21 24.83 -6.41
C PRO A 182 7.61 24.32 -6.81
N GLN A 183 8.19 24.90 -7.86
CA GLN A 183 9.50 24.52 -8.37
C GLN A 183 10.61 24.74 -7.33
N THR A 184 10.66 25.92 -6.71
CA THR A 184 11.64 26.22 -5.66
C THR A 184 11.41 25.35 -4.43
N TRP A 185 10.15 25.18 -4.02
CA TRP A 185 9.80 24.31 -2.88
C TRP A 185 10.34 22.88 -3.05
N PHE A 186 10.11 22.27 -4.21
CA PHE A 186 10.60 20.92 -4.49
C PHE A 186 12.13 20.88 -4.64
N ALA A 187 12.73 21.86 -5.31
CA ALA A 187 14.17 21.91 -5.52
C ALA A 187 14.95 21.96 -4.20
N TYR A 188 14.40 22.64 -3.19
CA TYR A 188 15.01 22.79 -1.87
C TYR A 188 14.44 21.83 -0.83
N GLY A 189 13.78 20.75 -1.26
CA GLY A 189 13.41 19.63 -0.39
C GLY A 189 12.28 19.94 0.60
N GLY A 190 11.27 20.70 0.16
CA GLY A 190 10.05 20.97 0.94
C GLY A 190 9.04 19.82 0.99
N GLY A 191 9.23 18.76 0.18
CA GLY A 191 8.40 17.56 0.22
C GLY A 191 7.11 17.63 -0.62
N PRO A 192 6.40 16.49 -0.79
CA PRO A 192 5.29 16.35 -1.74
C PRO A 192 4.05 17.14 -1.31
N PHE A 193 3.55 18.00 -2.18
CA PHE A 193 2.27 18.69 -1.98
C PHE A 193 1.10 17.82 -2.45
N SER A 194 0.06 17.67 -1.63
CA SER A 194 -1.08 16.78 -1.93
C SER A 194 -2.13 17.35 -2.89
N GLY A 195 -1.91 18.52 -3.49
CA GLY A 195 -2.85 19.13 -4.43
C GLY A 195 -4.05 19.83 -3.76
N SER A 196 -4.50 20.89 -4.43
CA SER A 196 -5.75 21.69 -4.27
C SER A 196 -6.14 22.28 -2.91
N GLY A 197 -5.41 22.01 -1.82
CA GLY A 197 -5.70 22.55 -0.48
C GLY A 197 -4.91 23.82 -0.12
N PRO A 198 -5.24 24.49 1.00
CA PRO A 198 -4.34 25.47 1.60
C PRO A 198 -2.98 24.83 1.88
N PHE A 199 -1.91 25.62 1.81
CA PHE A 199 -0.54 25.14 1.93
C PHE A 199 -0.36 24.41 3.28
N PRO A 200 -0.16 23.07 3.31
CA PRO A 200 -0.32 22.27 4.53
C PRO A 200 0.91 22.32 5.45
N TYR A 201 1.85 23.24 5.22
CA TYR A 201 3.13 23.28 5.92
C TYR A 201 3.19 24.45 6.89
N SER A 202 3.60 24.18 8.13
CA SER A 202 3.77 25.18 9.18
C SER A 202 4.84 26.22 8.81
N ALA A 203 4.80 27.38 9.49
CA ALA A 203 5.82 28.41 9.38
C ALA A 203 7.23 27.84 9.56
N THR A 204 7.43 26.97 10.56
CA THR A 204 8.71 26.31 10.83
C THR A 204 9.22 25.48 9.63
N THR A 205 8.35 24.73 8.96
CA THR A 205 8.74 23.95 7.77
C THR A 205 9.11 24.88 6.62
N GLN A 206 8.37 25.98 6.45
CA GLN A 206 8.66 26.98 5.44
C GLN A 206 10.00 27.65 5.68
N ILE A 207 10.29 28.06 6.91
CA ILE A 207 11.57 28.63 7.32
C ILE A 207 12.71 27.66 7.04
N ALA A 208 12.56 26.37 7.38
CA ALA A 208 13.61 25.38 7.11
C ALA A 208 13.90 25.18 5.61
N VAL A 209 12.91 25.39 4.73
CA VAL A 209 13.15 25.43 3.27
C VAL A 209 13.78 26.76 2.87
N ALA A 210 13.35 27.87 3.46
CA ALA A 210 13.85 29.21 3.19
C ALA A 210 15.34 29.36 3.52
N GLU A 211 15.79 28.80 4.63
CA GLU A 211 17.22 28.74 4.99
C GLU A 211 18.04 28.04 3.90
N ARG A 212 17.54 26.91 3.37
CA ARG A 212 18.20 26.20 2.27
C ARG A 212 18.20 27.02 0.98
N VAL A 213 17.13 27.76 0.71
CA VAL A 213 17.04 28.67 -0.46
C VAL A 213 18.00 29.84 -0.30
N LEU A 214 18.12 30.41 0.89
CA LEU A 214 19.06 31.49 1.20
C LEU A 214 20.50 31.02 1.01
N ASP A 215 20.83 29.83 1.48
CA ASP A 215 22.15 29.23 1.27
C ASP A 215 22.46 28.99 -0.22
N GLY A 216 21.46 28.65 -1.03
CA GLY A 216 21.64 28.30 -2.45
C GLY A 216 21.58 29.49 -3.42
N GLN A 217 20.62 30.40 -3.24
CA GLN A 217 20.34 31.53 -4.14
C GLN A 217 20.78 32.87 -3.57
N GLY A 218 21.09 32.93 -2.28
CA GLY A 218 21.33 34.17 -1.57
C GLY A 218 20.07 35.03 -1.41
N PRO A 219 20.23 36.28 -0.94
CA PRO A 219 19.11 37.15 -0.59
C PRO A 219 18.24 37.59 -1.77
N ASN A 220 18.73 37.39 -3.01
CA ASN A 220 17.99 37.72 -4.24
C ASN A 220 16.74 36.87 -4.45
N ALA A 221 16.55 35.79 -3.68
CA ALA A 221 15.30 35.03 -3.67
C ALA A 221 14.10 35.87 -3.15
N TRP A 222 14.35 36.91 -2.35
CA TRP A 222 13.32 37.84 -1.82
C TRP A 222 13.66 39.30 -2.17
N PRO A 223 13.64 39.68 -3.46
CA PRO A 223 14.23 40.94 -3.94
C PRO A 223 13.51 42.21 -3.47
N ASN A 224 12.30 42.10 -2.93
CA ASN A 224 11.54 43.25 -2.41
C ASN A 224 11.49 43.30 -0.88
N CYS A 225 11.88 42.20 -0.21
CA CYS A 225 11.75 42.02 1.24
C CYS A 225 13.07 41.62 1.91
N PHE A 226 14.20 41.65 1.19
CA PHE A 226 15.54 41.27 1.67
C PHE A 226 16.12 42.19 2.75
N GLN A 227 15.49 43.32 3.06
CA GLN A 227 15.96 44.24 4.11
C GLN A 227 16.10 43.54 5.49
N TRP A 228 15.47 42.38 5.64
CA TRP A 228 15.41 41.58 6.86
C TRP A 228 16.23 40.27 6.77
N LEU A 229 17.06 40.10 5.73
CA LEU A 229 18.02 38.99 5.55
C LEU A 229 19.42 39.39 5.99
#